data_AF-A0A0U1E0M0-F1
#
_entry.id   AF-A0A0U1E0M0-F1
#
_cell.length_a   1.000
_cell.length_b   1.000
_cell.length_c   1.000
_cell.angle_alpha   90.00
_cell.angle_beta   90.00
_cell.angle_gamma   90.00
#
_symmetry.space_group_name_H-M   'P 1'
#
loop_
_entity.id
_entity.type
_entity.pdbx_description
1 polymer ?
#
loop_
_entity_poly.entity_id
_entity_poly.type
_entity_poly.pdbx_seq_one_letter_code
_entity_poly.pdbx_strand_id
1 'polypeptide(L)'
;MTDADAQQAREEAAAAEAQRAAELRRERRKVIALNRMAEAAARVRQEFVTKLLVRKTPPKGAAIFVADCLVRDPGLIKEFHGATQTAKLLGADSTGAVKKMVSELAPTADGRAQVVTLGLVLGALEARTPKDSWRYRGYDVVKPVDYLRFLVANSYELTPVEQVIVGERTADEVYDESLQADEAEDQDGEPSEDAE
;
A
#
# COMPACT_ATOMS: atom_id res chain seq x y z
N MET A 1 -54.43 -12.90 5.25
CA MET A 1 -53.06 -13.43 5.22
C MET A 1 -53.18 -14.90 5.51
N THR A 2 -52.95 -15.72 4.49
CA THR A 2 -53.04 -17.19 4.60
C THR A 2 -51.78 -17.72 5.29
N ASP A 3 -51.85 -18.95 5.81
CA ASP A 3 -50.70 -19.63 6.41
C ASP A 3 -49.55 -19.81 5.38
N ALA A 4 -49.91 -19.94 4.09
CA ALA A 4 -48.98 -19.97 2.98
C ALA A 4 -48.25 -18.62 2.78
N ASP A 5 -48.95 -17.48 2.87
CA ASP A 5 -48.32 -16.16 2.79
C ASP A 5 -47.33 -15.93 3.95
N ALA A 6 -47.66 -16.44 5.14
CA ALA A 6 -46.80 -16.34 6.32
C ALA A 6 -45.56 -17.24 6.21
N GLN A 7 -45.69 -18.43 5.61
CA GLN A 7 -44.58 -19.33 5.33
C GLN A 7 -43.63 -18.76 4.27
N GLN A 8 -44.18 -18.24 3.17
CA GLN A 8 -43.39 -17.60 2.11
C GLN A 8 -42.58 -16.40 2.64
N ALA A 9 -43.20 -15.54 3.46
CA ALA A 9 -42.50 -14.40 4.06
C ALA A 9 -41.33 -14.82 4.98
N ARG A 10 -41.43 -15.97 5.66
CA ARG A 10 -40.34 -16.52 6.49
C ARG A 10 -39.19 -17.06 5.63
N GLU A 11 -39.50 -17.74 4.54
CA GLU A 11 -38.51 -18.27 3.60
C GLU A 11 -37.74 -17.13 2.90
N GLU A 12 -38.44 -16.10 2.46
CA GLU A 12 -37.83 -14.89 1.88
C GLU A 12 -36.93 -14.17 2.89
N ALA A 13 -37.36 -14.04 4.15
CA ALA A 13 -36.56 -13.45 5.21
C ALA A 13 -35.29 -14.29 5.51
N ALA A 14 -35.42 -15.62 5.57
CA ALA A 14 -34.29 -16.52 5.79
C ALA A 14 -33.29 -16.50 4.62
N ALA A 15 -33.78 -16.45 3.37
CA ALA A 15 -32.94 -16.32 2.19
C ALA A 15 -32.18 -14.98 2.18
N ALA A 16 -32.85 -13.89 2.52
CA ALA A 16 -32.22 -12.57 2.63
C ALA A 16 -31.16 -12.52 3.74
N GLU A 17 -31.40 -13.17 4.88
CA GLU A 17 -30.41 -13.29 5.96
C GLU A 17 -29.21 -14.13 5.52
N ALA A 18 -29.43 -15.27 4.86
CA ALA A 18 -28.37 -16.12 4.33
C ALA A 18 -27.50 -15.38 3.30
N GLN A 19 -28.12 -14.62 2.40
CA GLN A 19 -27.41 -13.79 1.42
C GLN A 19 -26.53 -12.73 2.10
N ARG A 20 -27.08 -11.97 3.06
CA ARG A 20 -26.31 -10.98 3.83
C ARG A 20 -25.14 -11.62 4.57
N ALA A 21 -25.36 -12.80 5.16
CA ALA A 21 -24.29 -13.53 5.84
C ALA A 21 -23.20 -13.98 4.87
N ALA A 22 -23.56 -14.42 3.65
CA ALA A 22 -22.60 -14.77 2.61
C ALA A 22 -21.79 -13.55 2.13
N GLU A 23 -22.46 -12.42 1.88
CA GLU A 23 -21.82 -11.15 1.50
C GLU A 23 -20.83 -10.67 2.57
N LEU A 24 -21.22 -10.68 3.85
CA LEU A 24 -20.34 -10.30 4.96
C LEU A 24 -19.12 -11.24 5.08
N ARG A 25 -19.29 -12.54 4.83
CA ARG A 25 -18.18 -13.50 4.82
C ARG A 25 -17.23 -13.21 3.66
N ARG A 26 -17.74 -12.95 2.46
CA ARG A 26 -16.94 -12.59 1.28
C ARG A 26 -16.15 -11.31 1.54
N GLU A 27 -16.80 -10.26 2.05
CA GLU A 27 -16.14 -8.99 2.38
C GLU A 27 -15.00 -9.16 3.41
N ARG A 28 -15.22 -9.98 4.44
CA ARG A 28 -14.16 -10.27 5.43
C ARG A 28 -12.96 -10.99 4.80
N ARG A 29 -13.20 -12.00 3.96
CA ARG A 29 -12.13 -12.72 3.25
C ARG A 29 -11.37 -11.80 2.31
N LYS A 30 -12.08 -10.96 1.55
CA LYS A 30 -11.50 -9.92 0.70
C LYS A 30 -10.57 -9.01 1.48
N VAL A 31 -11.03 -8.46 2.60
CA VAL A 31 -10.19 -7.58 3.43
C VAL A 31 -8.93 -8.28 3.93
N ILE A 32 -9.03 -9.54 4.36
CA ILE A 32 -7.86 -10.31 4.82
C ILE A 32 -6.86 -10.52 3.68
N ALA A 33 -7.34 -10.97 2.52
CA ALA A 33 -6.51 -11.22 1.34
C ALA A 33 -5.79 -9.94 0.88
N LEU A 34 -6.51 -8.85 0.66
CA LEU A 34 -5.91 -7.60 0.19
C LEU A 34 -4.97 -6.99 1.23
N ASN A 35 -5.28 -7.09 2.53
CA ASN A 35 -4.35 -6.64 3.57
C ASN A 35 -3.05 -7.45 3.58
N ARG A 36 -3.12 -8.77 3.36
CA ARG A 36 -1.92 -9.63 3.22
C ARG A 36 -1.10 -9.22 2.00
N MET A 37 -1.75 -8.98 0.86
CA MET A 37 -1.09 -8.47 -0.34
C MET A 37 -0.45 -7.10 -0.10
N ALA A 38 -1.12 -6.20 0.62
CA ALA A 38 -0.61 -4.87 0.93
C ALA A 38 0.60 -4.91 1.87
N GLU A 39 0.64 -5.83 2.83
CA GLU A 39 1.82 -6.07 3.67
C GLU A 39 3.00 -6.59 2.85
N ALA A 40 2.78 -7.49 1.88
CA ALA A 40 3.82 -7.96 0.97
C ALA A 40 4.30 -6.82 0.04
N ALA A 41 3.37 -6.06 -0.55
CA ALA A 41 3.66 -4.91 -1.38
C ALA A 41 4.47 -3.85 -0.64
N ALA A 42 4.17 -3.59 0.64
CA ALA A 42 4.93 -2.65 1.46
C ALA A 42 6.41 -3.04 1.58
N ARG A 43 6.74 -4.34 1.68
CA ARG A 43 8.14 -4.79 1.72
C ARG A 43 8.86 -4.51 0.40
N VAL A 44 8.26 -4.90 -0.72
CA VAL A 44 8.80 -4.66 -2.07
C VAL A 44 9.01 -3.16 -2.32
N ARG A 45 8.01 -2.35 -1.95
CA ARG A 45 8.06 -0.89 -2.06
C ARG A 45 9.18 -0.29 -1.19
N GLN A 46 9.29 -0.71 0.08
CA GLN A 46 10.34 -0.23 0.98
C GLN A 46 11.74 -0.57 0.45
N GLU A 47 11.95 -1.78 -0.07
CA GLU A 47 13.20 -2.17 -0.71
C GLU A 47 13.55 -1.29 -1.92
N PHE A 48 12.55 -1.00 -2.76
CA PHE A 48 12.72 -0.08 -3.88
C PHE A 48 13.10 1.33 -3.41
N VAL A 49 12.38 1.88 -2.42
CA VAL A 49 12.65 3.23 -1.90
C VAL A 49 14.01 3.31 -1.24
N THR A 50 14.42 2.31 -0.47
CA THR A 50 15.77 2.27 0.09
C THR A 50 16.83 2.29 -1.02
N LYS A 51 16.67 1.50 -2.09
CA LYS A 51 17.58 1.54 -3.25
C LYS A 51 17.59 2.92 -3.93
N LEU A 52 16.43 3.57 -4.02
CA LEU A 52 16.30 4.93 -4.57
C LEU A 52 17.06 5.96 -3.72
N LEU A 53 16.97 5.84 -2.39
CA LEU A 53 17.53 6.79 -1.42
C LEU A 53 19.02 6.58 -1.11
N VAL A 54 19.65 5.49 -1.55
CA VAL A 54 21.12 5.31 -1.45
C VAL A 54 21.87 6.17 -2.49
N ARG A 55 21.18 6.68 -3.52
CA ARG A 55 21.78 7.46 -4.60
C ARG A 55 22.40 8.77 -4.10
N LYS A 56 23.44 9.24 -4.81
CA LYS A 56 24.13 10.51 -4.55
C LYS A 56 23.37 11.73 -5.09
N THR A 57 22.63 11.54 -6.17
CA THR A 57 21.85 12.59 -6.83
C THR A 57 20.37 12.25 -6.76
N PRO A 58 19.49 13.25 -6.63
CA PRO A 58 18.06 13.01 -6.58
C PRO A 58 17.54 12.42 -7.90
N PRO A 59 16.52 11.57 -7.86
CA PRO A 59 15.83 11.12 -9.05
C PRO A 59 15.13 12.27 -9.79
N LYS A 60 14.77 12.04 -11.06
CA LYS A 60 14.06 13.02 -11.87
C LYS A 60 12.74 13.39 -11.21
N GLY A 61 12.43 14.68 -11.18
CA GLY A 61 11.18 15.19 -10.60
C GLY A 61 11.13 15.22 -9.07
N ALA A 62 12.15 14.74 -8.36
CA ALA A 62 12.16 14.72 -6.89
C ALA A 62 11.93 16.09 -6.26
N ALA A 63 12.60 17.14 -6.75
CA ALA A 63 12.46 18.48 -6.20
C ALA A 63 11.03 19.04 -6.38
N ILE A 64 10.42 18.78 -7.54
CA ILE A 64 9.04 19.20 -7.84
C ILE A 64 8.07 18.46 -6.90
N PHE A 65 8.25 17.15 -6.77
CA PHE A 65 7.41 16.32 -5.91
C PHE A 65 7.50 16.73 -4.44
N VAL A 66 8.71 16.91 -3.91
CA VAL A 66 8.92 17.38 -2.52
C VAL A 66 8.28 18.74 -2.30
N ALA A 67 8.45 19.68 -3.23
CA ALA A 67 7.85 21.00 -3.12
C ALA A 67 6.32 20.94 -3.13
N ASP A 68 5.71 20.17 -4.04
CA ASP A 68 4.25 20.00 -4.11
C ASP A 68 3.70 19.41 -2.80
N CYS A 69 4.30 18.34 -2.29
CA CYS A 69 3.86 17.70 -1.05
C CYS A 69 3.94 18.66 0.15
N LEU A 70 5.06 19.35 0.33
CA LEU A 70 5.26 20.22 1.50
C LEU A 70 4.45 21.52 1.43
N VAL A 71 4.16 22.02 0.23
CA VAL A 71 3.28 23.20 0.05
C VAL A 71 1.83 22.84 0.33
N ARG A 72 1.36 21.70 -0.18
CA ARG A 72 -0.01 21.22 0.03
C ARG A 72 -0.24 20.75 1.45
N ASP A 73 0.78 20.17 2.08
CA ASP A 73 0.71 19.61 3.42
C ASP A 73 2.00 19.90 4.23
N PRO A 74 2.11 21.09 4.82
CA PRO A 74 3.28 21.47 5.63
C PRO A 74 3.46 20.62 6.89
N GLY A 75 2.41 19.91 7.33
CA GLY A 75 2.41 19.04 8.50
C GLY A 75 2.96 17.64 8.23
N LEU A 76 3.02 17.22 6.96
CA LEU A 76 3.34 15.87 6.50
C LEU A 76 4.50 15.21 7.26
N ILE A 77 5.65 15.89 7.34
CA ILE A 77 6.87 15.31 7.95
C ILE A 77 6.81 15.20 9.48
N LYS A 78 5.86 15.88 10.14
CA LYS A 78 5.68 15.86 11.60
C LYS A 78 4.72 14.77 12.07
N GLU A 79 4.03 14.11 11.14
CA GLU A 79 3.04 13.12 11.49
C GLU A 79 3.63 11.86 12.13
N PHE A 80 2.75 11.16 12.84
CA PHE A 80 3.11 9.99 13.62
C PHE A 80 3.79 8.92 12.75
N HIS A 81 4.87 8.35 13.25
CA HIS A 81 5.75 7.38 12.58
C HIS A 81 6.54 7.85 11.35
N GLY A 82 6.28 9.03 10.78
CA GLY A 82 7.01 9.51 9.58
C GLY A 82 8.53 9.58 9.78
N ALA A 83 8.97 10.10 10.93
CA ALA A 83 10.39 10.17 11.26
C ALA A 83 11.04 8.77 11.43
N THR A 84 10.32 7.83 12.05
CA THR A 84 10.81 6.46 12.23
C THR A 84 10.90 5.72 10.90
N GLN A 85 9.90 5.87 10.03
CA GLN A 85 9.92 5.27 8.69
C GLN A 85 11.02 5.88 7.83
N THR A 86 11.21 7.19 7.90
CA THR A 86 12.32 7.87 7.22
C THR A 86 13.68 7.29 7.63
N ALA A 87 13.91 7.11 8.94
CA ALA A 87 15.15 6.52 9.43
C ALA A 87 15.39 5.12 8.86
N LYS A 88 14.36 4.26 8.88
CA LYS A 88 14.43 2.91 8.28
C LYS A 88 14.77 2.96 6.79
N LEU A 89 14.07 3.78 6.00
CA LEU A 89 14.26 3.87 4.56
C LEU A 89 15.64 4.42 4.17
N LEU A 90 16.18 5.35 4.97
CA LEU A 90 17.54 5.88 4.81
C LEU A 90 18.64 4.94 5.35
N GLY A 91 18.28 3.81 5.96
CA GLY A 91 19.24 2.88 6.57
C GLY A 91 19.91 3.45 7.83
N ALA A 92 19.23 4.35 8.54
CA ALA A 92 19.72 4.96 9.77
C ALA A 92 19.14 4.26 11.01
N ASP A 93 19.99 3.99 12.02
CA ASP A 93 19.60 3.29 13.25
C ASP A 93 18.62 4.08 14.13
N SER A 94 18.54 5.40 13.94
CA SER A 94 17.65 6.27 14.71
C SER A 94 17.34 7.56 13.96
N THR A 95 16.30 8.26 14.41
CA THR A 95 15.98 9.62 13.95
C THR A 95 17.13 10.59 14.23
N GLY A 96 17.88 10.40 15.32
CA GLY A 96 19.09 11.16 15.61
C GLY A 96 20.21 10.91 14.59
N ALA A 97 20.35 9.69 14.09
CA ALA A 97 21.32 9.37 13.05
C ALA A 97 20.96 10.04 11.70
N VAL A 98 19.68 10.20 11.37
CA VAL A 98 19.25 10.98 10.19
C VAL A 98 19.71 12.44 10.32
N LYS A 99 19.59 13.04 11.50
CA LYS A 99 20.08 14.41 11.75
C LYS A 99 21.60 14.52 11.54
N LYS A 100 22.37 13.55 12.04
CA LYS A 100 23.83 13.48 11.82
C LYS A 100 24.18 13.37 10.35
N MET A 101 23.44 12.55 9.60
CA MET A 101 23.62 12.32 8.17
C MET A 101 23.56 13.62 7.35
N VAL A 102 22.81 14.63 7.82
CA VAL A 102 22.76 15.96 7.21
C VAL A 102 23.85 16.89 7.75
N SER A 103 24.09 16.90 9.07
CA SER A 103 25.09 17.80 9.67
C SER A 103 26.54 17.48 9.28
N GLU A 104 26.81 16.24 8.87
CA GLU A 104 28.13 15.75 8.45
C GLU A 104 28.32 15.82 6.93
N LEU A 105 27.34 16.35 6.17
CA LEU A 105 27.48 16.53 4.73
C LEU A 105 28.61 17.51 4.41
N ALA A 106 29.42 17.15 3.41
CA ALA A 106 30.37 18.09 2.82
C ALA A 106 29.63 19.30 2.21
N PRO A 107 30.24 20.50 2.18
CA PRO A 107 29.62 21.69 1.58
C PRO A 107 29.21 21.55 0.10
N THR A 108 29.74 20.56 -0.61
CA THR A 108 29.44 20.27 -2.02
C THR A 108 28.41 19.15 -2.21
N ALA A 109 27.82 18.64 -1.13
CA ALA A 109 26.94 17.48 -1.14
C ALA A 109 25.45 17.83 -1.35
N ASP A 110 25.15 18.89 -2.09
CA ASP A 110 23.77 19.37 -2.36
C ASP A 110 22.85 18.26 -2.89
N GLY A 111 23.35 17.45 -3.83
CA GLY A 111 22.59 16.33 -4.37
C GLY A 111 22.21 15.31 -3.30
N ARG A 112 23.10 15.04 -2.34
CA ARG A 112 22.82 14.12 -1.23
C ARG A 112 21.83 14.74 -0.26
N ALA A 113 21.95 16.03 0.05
CA ALA A 113 20.99 16.75 0.88
C ALA A 113 19.57 16.65 0.30
N GLN A 114 19.41 16.85 -1.02
CA GLN A 114 18.13 16.72 -1.71
C GLN A 114 17.57 15.29 -1.64
N VAL A 115 18.40 14.26 -1.74
CA VAL A 115 17.98 12.86 -1.55
C VAL A 115 17.49 12.61 -0.12
N VAL A 116 18.18 13.16 0.88
CA VAL A 116 17.73 13.04 2.28
C VAL A 116 16.39 13.76 2.49
N THR A 117 16.20 14.94 1.92
CA THR A 117 14.91 15.66 1.97
C THR A 117 13.80 14.87 1.28
N LEU A 118 14.07 14.25 0.13
CA LEU A 118 13.12 13.32 -0.51
C LEU A 118 12.78 12.16 0.44
N GLY A 119 13.78 11.58 1.10
CA GLY A 119 13.59 10.53 2.09
C GLY A 119 12.65 10.89 3.24
N LEU A 120 12.68 12.15 3.72
CA LEU A 120 11.74 12.64 4.74
C LEU A 120 10.30 12.59 4.25
N VAL A 121 10.05 13.03 3.01
CA VAL A 121 8.72 13.03 2.40
C VAL A 121 8.25 11.61 2.13
N LEU A 122 9.10 10.76 1.52
CA LEU A 122 8.75 9.38 1.23
C LEU A 122 8.52 8.56 2.51
N GLY A 123 9.30 8.79 3.57
CA GLY A 123 9.09 8.13 4.86
C GLY A 123 7.77 8.52 5.53
N ALA A 124 7.37 9.79 5.43
CA ALA A 124 6.06 10.22 5.89
C ALA A 124 4.92 9.56 5.08
N LEU A 125 5.05 9.51 3.75
CA LEU A 125 4.05 8.88 2.87
C LEU A 125 3.99 7.35 3.03
N GLU A 126 5.12 6.70 3.29
CA GLU A 126 5.18 5.28 3.63
C GLU A 126 4.42 5.01 4.94
N ALA A 127 4.59 5.87 5.95
CA ALA A 127 3.82 5.78 7.20
C ALA A 127 2.29 5.95 6.97
N ARG A 128 1.90 6.79 5.99
CA ARG A 128 0.52 6.98 5.56
C ARG A 128 -0.03 5.88 4.64
N THR A 129 0.76 4.86 4.31
CA THR A 129 0.34 3.76 3.45
C THR A 129 0.28 2.43 4.23
N PRO A 130 -0.57 2.33 5.28
CA PRO A 130 -0.78 1.07 5.99
C PRO A 130 -1.50 0.05 5.08
N LYS A 131 -1.58 -1.19 5.54
CA LYS A 131 -2.13 -2.32 4.77
C LYS A 131 -3.58 -2.16 4.32
N ASP A 132 -4.36 -1.34 5.01
CA ASP A 132 -5.76 -1.05 4.73
C ASP A 132 -5.96 0.22 3.87
N SER A 133 -4.88 0.86 3.43
CA SER A 133 -4.91 2.08 2.62
C SER A 133 -5.69 1.94 1.30
N TRP A 134 -5.77 0.74 0.72
CA TRP A 134 -6.58 0.46 -0.48
C TRP A 134 -8.09 0.68 -0.27
N ARG A 135 -8.56 0.67 0.99
CA ARG A 135 -9.96 0.99 1.35
C ARG A 135 -10.18 2.47 1.60
N TYR A 136 -9.11 3.20 1.93
CA TYR A 136 -9.19 4.52 2.49
C TYR A 136 -9.01 5.59 1.41
N ARG A 137 -10.06 6.36 1.15
CA ARG A 137 -9.98 7.59 0.33
C ARG A 137 -9.92 8.85 1.20
N GLY A 138 -8.99 8.87 2.13
CA GLY A 138 -8.93 9.84 3.22
C GLY A 138 -9.04 11.32 2.91
N TYR A 139 -9.17 12.08 4.00
CA TYR A 139 -9.14 13.53 4.03
C TYR A 139 -7.74 14.11 3.89
N ASP A 140 -6.69 13.28 4.01
CA ASP A 140 -5.31 13.72 3.85
C ASP A 140 -5.12 14.44 2.52
N VAL A 141 -4.43 15.58 2.58
CA VAL A 141 -4.25 16.42 1.38
C VAL A 141 -3.28 15.77 0.41
N VAL A 142 -2.20 15.16 0.93
CA VAL A 142 -1.26 14.33 0.17
C VAL A 142 -1.49 12.87 0.52
N LYS A 143 -1.76 12.06 -0.49
CA LYS A 143 -2.32 10.71 -0.34
C LYS A 143 -1.35 9.61 -0.79
N PRO A 144 -1.59 8.35 -0.41
CA PRO A 144 -0.84 7.20 -0.93
C PRO A 144 -0.78 7.12 -2.46
N VAL A 145 -1.81 7.60 -3.17
CA VAL A 145 -1.79 7.67 -4.63
C VAL A 145 -0.72 8.62 -5.18
N ASP A 146 -0.45 9.75 -4.52
CA ASP A 146 0.59 10.71 -4.94
C ASP A 146 1.97 10.06 -4.80
N TYR A 147 2.17 9.32 -3.70
CA TYR A 147 3.37 8.55 -3.42
C TYR A 147 3.63 7.46 -4.47
N LEU A 148 2.64 6.60 -4.73
CA LEU A 148 2.77 5.50 -5.68
C LEU A 148 3.01 6.02 -7.10
N ARG A 149 2.35 7.10 -7.52
CA ARG A 149 2.60 7.73 -8.82
C ARG A 149 4.01 8.27 -8.95
N PHE A 150 4.56 8.87 -7.89
CA PHE A 150 5.96 9.29 -7.88
C PHE A 150 6.92 8.11 -8.02
N LEU A 151 6.63 6.98 -7.38
CA LEU A 151 7.45 5.77 -7.52
C LEU A 151 7.37 5.21 -8.95
N VAL A 152 6.18 5.14 -9.55
CA VAL A 152 6.00 4.70 -10.95
C VAL A 152 6.77 5.59 -11.92
N ALA A 153 6.74 6.91 -11.73
CA ALA A 153 7.54 7.84 -12.52
C ALA A 153 9.06 7.60 -12.42
N ASN A 154 9.50 6.85 -11.40
CA ASN A 154 10.87 6.42 -11.15
C ASN A 154 11.09 4.92 -11.41
N SER A 155 10.22 4.30 -12.22
CA SER A 155 10.31 2.90 -12.67
C SER A 155 10.00 1.86 -11.61
N TYR A 156 9.14 2.20 -10.63
CA TYR A 156 8.51 1.21 -9.77
C TYR A 156 7.31 0.57 -10.48
N GLU A 157 7.14 -0.75 -10.33
CA GLU A 157 5.99 -1.49 -10.84
C GLU A 157 4.98 -1.68 -9.70
N LEU A 158 3.72 -1.29 -9.94
CA LEU A 158 2.66 -1.43 -8.94
C LEU A 158 2.22 -2.88 -8.81
N THR A 159 2.16 -3.37 -7.58
CA THR A 159 1.49 -4.64 -7.26
C THR A 159 -0.03 -4.52 -7.45
N PRO A 160 -0.78 -5.63 -7.59
CA PRO A 160 -2.23 -5.58 -7.80
C PRO A 160 -2.99 -4.75 -6.76
N VAL A 161 -2.63 -4.86 -5.47
CA VAL A 161 -3.28 -4.07 -4.41
C VAL A 161 -2.91 -2.57 -4.47
N GLU A 162 -1.73 -2.24 -4.96
CA GLU A 162 -1.33 -0.84 -5.18
C GLU A 162 -2.03 -0.23 -6.40
N GLN A 163 -2.34 -1.04 -7.41
CA GLN A 163 -3.20 -0.64 -8.55
C GLN A 163 -4.60 -0.25 -8.07
N VAL A 164 -5.12 -0.89 -7.01
CA VAL A 164 -6.38 -0.47 -6.35
C VAL A 164 -6.23 0.90 -5.69
N ILE A 165 -5.12 1.15 -5.00
CA ILE A 165 -4.87 2.44 -4.34
C ILE A 165 -4.84 3.59 -5.34
N VAL A 166 -4.20 3.40 -6.50
CA VAL A 166 -4.13 4.43 -7.55
C VAL A 166 -5.41 4.54 -8.38
N GLY A 167 -6.34 3.58 -8.23
CA GLY A 167 -7.64 3.54 -8.90
C GLY A 167 -7.61 2.95 -10.31
N GLU A 168 -6.58 2.18 -10.65
CA GLU A 168 -6.48 1.46 -11.93
C GLU A 168 -7.31 0.17 -11.93
N ARG A 169 -7.51 -0.43 -10.76
CA ARG A 169 -8.27 -1.67 -10.56
C ARG A 169 -9.23 -1.58 -9.38
N THR A 170 -10.24 -2.43 -9.35
CA THR A 170 -11.14 -2.54 -8.19
C THR A 170 -10.65 -3.58 -7.19
N ALA A 171 -11.05 -3.42 -5.92
CA ALA A 171 -10.73 -4.40 -4.88
C ALA A 171 -11.37 -5.76 -5.14
N ASP A 172 -12.54 -5.79 -5.79
CA ASP A 172 -13.23 -7.02 -6.17
C ASP A 172 -12.49 -7.76 -7.29
N GLU A 173 -12.05 -7.07 -8.34
CA GLU A 173 -11.23 -7.67 -9.41
C GLU A 173 -9.96 -8.33 -8.85
N VAL A 174 -9.22 -7.64 -7.99
CA VAL A 174 -7.98 -8.16 -7.41
C VAL A 174 -8.26 -9.35 -6.49
N TYR A 175 -9.37 -9.32 -5.75
CA TYR A 175 -9.77 -10.44 -4.90
C TYR A 175 -10.18 -11.66 -5.72
N ASP A 176 -11.01 -11.49 -6.73
CA ASP A 176 -11.50 -12.59 -7.55
C ASP A 176 -10.34 -13.24 -8.34
N GLU A 177 -9.36 -12.46 -8.81
CA GLU A 177 -8.11 -13.01 -9.37
C GLU A 177 -7.28 -13.80 -8.35
N SER A 178 -7.21 -13.35 -7.09
CA SER A 178 -6.47 -14.09 -6.06
C SER A 178 -7.07 -15.45 -5.77
N LEU A 179 -8.40 -15.59 -5.87
CA LEU A 179 -9.07 -16.89 -5.71
C LEU A 179 -8.75 -17.84 -6.87
N GLN A 180 -8.71 -17.32 -8.10
CA GLN A 180 -8.37 -18.13 -9.28
C GLN A 180 -6.92 -18.63 -9.22
N ALA A 181 -6.01 -17.82 -8.68
CA ALA A 181 -4.62 -18.21 -8.48
C ALA A 181 -4.50 -19.33 -7.43
N ASP A 182 -5.17 -19.18 -6.29
CA ASP A 182 -5.19 -20.22 -5.24
C ASP A 182 -5.80 -21.54 -5.77
N GLU A 183 -6.89 -21.48 -6.55
CA GLU A 183 -7.52 -22.66 -7.17
C GLU A 183 -6.64 -23.36 -8.20
N ALA A 184 -5.78 -22.62 -8.91
CA ALA A 184 -4.82 -23.18 -9.86
C ALA A 184 -3.63 -23.83 -9.13
N GLU A 185 -3.12 -23.22 -8.06
CA GLU A 185 -2.04 -23.79 -7.23
C GLU A 185 -2.47 -25.10 -6.55
N ASP A 186 -3.74 -25.21 -6.13
CA ASP A 186 -4.29 -26.45 -5.55
C ASP A 186 -4.44 -27.58 -6.60
N GLN A 187 -4.71 -27.25 -7.87
CA GLN A 187 -4.85 -28.23 -8.96
C GLN A 187 -3.51 -28.77 -9.48
N ASP A 188 -2.46 -27.94 -9.48
CA ASP A 188 -1.11 -28.35 -9.88
C ASP A 188 -0.34 -29.11 -8.76
N GLY A 189 -0.90 -29.12 -7.54
CA GLY A 189 -0.32 -29.74 -6.35
C GLY A 189 -0.76 -31.19 -6.06
N GLU A 190 -1.71 -31.76 -6.81
CA GLU A 190 -2.05 -33.20 -6.70
C GLU A 190 -0.92 -34.04 -7.33
N PRO A 191 -0.16 -34.83 -6.55
CA PRO A 191 0.79 -35.76 -7.16
C PRO A 191 -0.02 -36.79 -7.93
N SER A 192 0.34 -37.01 -9.20
CA SER A 192 -0.20 -38.11 -9.99
C SER A 192 0.21 -39.45 -9.35
N GLU A 193 -0.58 -39.94 -8.40
CA GLU A 193 -0.66 -41.36 -8.08
C GLU A 193 -1.30 -42.03 -9.28
N ASP A 194 -0.48 -42.45 -10.25
CA ASP A 194 -0.70 -43.63 -11.10
C ASP A 194 0.44 -43.72 -12.12
N ALA A 195 1.60 -44.15 -11.63
CA ALA A 195 2.67 -44.70 -12.45
C ALA A 195 3.41 -45.80 -11.68
N GLU A 196 2.75 -46.94 -11.48
CA GLU A 196 3.42 -48.25 -11.43
C GLU A 196 2.47 -49.41 -11.78
#